data_AF-A0A2G9TYV2-F1
#
_entry.id   AF-A0A2G9TYV2-F1
#
_cell.length_a   1.000
_cell.length_b   1.000
_cell.length_c   1.000
_cell.angle_alpha   90.00
_cell.angle_beta   90.00
_cell.angle_gamma   90.00
#
_symmetry.space_group_name_H-M   'P 1'
#
loop_
_entity.id
_entity.type
_entity.pdbx_description
1 polymer ?
#
loop_
_entity_poly.entity_id
_entity_poly.type
_entity_poly.pdbx_seq_one_letter_code
_entity_poly.pdbx_strand_id
1 'polypeptide(L)'
;MTYNELQEPSVDFSEQYQNDLIIRTHHAFDALRSEHRLAGEMIWNFADFMTGMTTTRAVGNHKGVFTRTRQAKMAAYTLRNRYLTLFNQTDLEIWN
;
A
#
# COMPACT_ATOMS: atom_id res chain seq x y z
N MET A 1 9.03 -28.51 -4.01
CA MET A 1 8.83 -27.15 -4.53
C MET A 1 8.46 -26.27 -3.36
N THR A 2 9.38 -25.43 -2.92
CA THR A 2 9.11 -24.46 -1.84
C THR A 2 8.29 -23.30 -2.43
N TYR A 3 7.40 -22.72 -1.63
CA TYR A 3 6.43 -21.68 -2.04
C TYR A 3 7.05 -20.45 -2.77
N ASN A 4 8.37 -20.26 -2.69
CA ASN A 4 9.09 -19.14 -3.30
C ASN A 4 9.30 -19.25 -4.82
N GLU A 5 9.15 -20.42 -5.43
CA GLU A 5 9.40 -20.59 -6.88
C GLU A 5 8.18 -20.24 -7.76
N LEU A 6 7.01 -20.00 -7.16
CA LEU A 6 5.75 -19.67 -7.85
C LEU A 6 5.34 -18.20 -7.70
N GLN A 7 6.19 -17.36 -7.10
CA GLN A 7 5.88 -15.95 -6.93
C GLN A 7 6.19 -15.18 -8.22
N GLU A 8 5.13 -14.68 -8.87
CA GLU A 8 5.24 -13.79 -10.04
C GLU A 8 6.18 -12.60 -9.75
N PRO A 9 7.00 -12.18 -10.72
CA PRO A 9 7.96 -11.10 -10.51
C PRO A 9 7.27 -9.76 -10.24
N SER A 10 7.97 -8.90 -9.51
CA SER A 10 7.58 -7.50 -9.29
C SER A 10 7.81 -6.69 -10.57
N VAL A 11 6.73 -6.39 -11.29
CA VAL A 11 6.73 -5.64 -12.56
C VAL A 11 5.55 -4.69 -12.59
N ASP A 12 5.63 -3.64 -13.40
CA ASP A 12 4.57 -2.65 -13.50
C ASP A 12 3.19 -3.30 -13.66
N PHE A 13 2.22 -2.80 -12.89
CA PHE A 13 0.83 -3.28 -12.79
C PHE A 13 0.61 -4.63 -12.09
N SER A 14 1.66 -5.33 -11.60
CA SER A 14 1.48 -6.52 -10.76
C SER A 14 1.13 -6.17 -9.30
N GLU A 15 0.48 -7.10 -8.59
CA GLU A 15 0.22 -6.93 -7.16
C GLU A 15 1.52 -6.89 -6.34
N GLN A 16 2.54 -7.64 -6.76
CA GLN A 16 3.87 -7.63 -6.15
C GLN A 16 4.49 -6.24 -6.25
N TYR A 17 4.41 -5.59 -7.42
CA TYR A 17 4.95 -4.25 -7.59
C TYR A 17 4.22 -3.21 -6.75
N GLN A 18 2.88 -3.25 -6.70
CA GLN A 18 2.11 -2.39 -5.80
C GLN A 18 2.56 -2.58 -4.35
N ASN A 19 2.73 -3.82 -3.91
CA ASN A 19 3.13 -4.15 -2.55
C ASN A 19 4.56 -3.68 -2.22
N ASP A 20 5.52 -3.95 -3.09
CA ASP A 20 6.92 -3.55 -2.92
C ASP A 20 7.07 -2.03 -2.89
N LEU A 21 6.35 -1.32 -3.78
CA LEU A 21 6.31 0.14 -3.79
C LEU A 21 5.79 0.69 -2.47
N ILE A 22 4.71 0.11 -1.94
CA ILE A 22 4.13 0.51 -0.65
C ILE A 22 5.12 0.26 0.50
N ILE A 23 5.77 -0.91 0.56
CA ILE A 23 6.80 -1.23 1.56
C ILE A 23 7.96 -0.23 1.52
N ARG A 24 8.49 0.07 0.32
CA ARG A 24 9.56 1.06 0.16
C ARG A 24 9.12 2.47 0.55
N THR A 25 7.89 2.83 0.25
CA THR A 25 7.30 4.11 0.67
C THR A 25 7.19 4.20 2.19
N HIS A 26 6.76 3.13 2.86
CA HIS A 26 6.70 3.06 4.32
C HIS A 26 8.06 3.27 4.97
N HIS A 27 9.15 2.69 4.44
CA HIS A 27 10.50 2.96 4.93
C HIS A 27 10.89 4.43 4.85
N ALA A 28 10.54 5.11 3.75
CA ALA A 28 10.78 6.56 3.64
C ALA A 28 9.92 7.36 4.62
N PHE A 29 8.66 6.96 4.82
CA PHE A 29 7.77 7.59 5.79
C PHE A 29 8.24 7.41 7.22
N ASP A 30 8.77 6.25 7.59
CA ASP A 30 9.30 6.00 8.94
C ASP A 30 10.49 6.91 9.27
N ALA A 31 11.39 7.13 8.30
CA ALA A 31 12.47 8.11 8.47
C ALA A 31 11.92 9.52 8.73
N LEU A 32 10.95 9.97 7.92
CA LEU A 32 10.34 11.30 8.09
C LEU A 32 9.50 11.44 9.37
N ARG A 33 8.87 10.35 9.83
CA ARG A 33 8.14 10.30 11.10
C ARG A 33 9.09 10.44 12.28
N SER A 34 10.22 9.73 12.28
CA SER A 34 11.24 9.84 13.33
C SER A 34 11.87 11.23 13.44
N GLU A 35 11.87 11.99 12.33
CA GLU A 35 12.29 13.39 12.29
C GLU A 35 11.16 14.38 12.62
N HIS A 36 9.96 13.89 12.98
CA HIS A 36 8.79 14.72 13.26
C HIS A 36 8.33 15.59 12.07
N ARG A 37 8.66 15.19 10.83
CA ARG A 37 8.36 15.94 9.59
C ARG A 37 7.14 15.42 8.83
N LEU A 38 6.63 14.26 9.19
CA LEU A 38 5.45 13.65 8.57
C LEU A 38 4.41 13.29 9.63
N ALA A 39 3.24 13.92 9.57
CA ALA A 39 2.17 13.73 10.55
C ALA A 39 1.22 12.57 10.20
N GLY A 40 1.19 12.11 8.95
CA GLY A 40 0.26 11.08 8.52
C GLY A 40 0.49 10.56 7.11
N GLU A 41 -0.16 9.45 6.81
CA GLU A 41 -0.08 8.74 5.52
C GLU A 41 -1.47 8.30 5.10
N MET A 42 -1.81 8.48 3.82
CA MET A 42 -3.10 8.08 3.26
C MET A 42 -2.89 7.43 1.89
N ILE A 43 -3.25 6.15 1.78
CA ILE A 43 -3.09 5.40 0.53
C ILE A 43 -4.07 5.88 -0.54
N TRP A 44 -3.59 5.95 -1.78
CA TRP A 44 -4.45 6.02 -2.96
C TRP A 44 -4.51 4.66 -3.67
N ASN A 45 -5.65 4.00 -3.80
CA ASN A 45 -6.98 4.30 -3.26
C ASN A 45 -7.47 3.13 -2.39
N PHE A 46 -8.57 3.30 -1.68
CA PHE A 46 -9.22 2.20 -0.98
C PHE A 46 -9.58 1.08 -1.96
N ALA A 47 -10.33 1.36 -3.03
CA ALA A 47 -10.76 0.34 -3.98
C ALA A 47 -10.61 0.81 -5.44
N ASP A 48 -10.50 -0.14 -6.36
CA ASP A 48 -10.52 0.16 -7.78
C ASP A 48 -11.85 0.83 -8.17
N PHE A 49 -11.79 1.82 -9.07
CA PHE A 49 -12.94 2.63 -9.45
C PHE A 49 -12.90 3.03 -10.94
N MET A 50 -14.05 3.41 -11.48
CA MET A 50 -14.19 3.72 -12.91
C MET A 50 -13.71 5.14 -13.24
N THR A 51 -13.11 5.30 -14.42
CA THR A 51 -12.67 6.60 -14.95
C THR A 51 -13.13 6.77 -16.40
N GLY A 52 -12.96 7.96 -16.98
CA GLY A 52 -13.05 8.15 -18.42
C GLY A 52 -12.06 7.24 -19.17
N MET A 53 -12.41 6.87 -20.41
CA MET A 53 -11.61 5.97 -21.25
C MET A 53 -10.34 6.67 -21.73
N THR A 54 -9.19 6.06 -21.46
CA THR A 54 -7.88 6.49 -21.95
C THR A 54 -6.94 5.27 -22.04
N THR A 55 -5.82 5.41 -22.77
CA THR A 55 -4.83 4.34 -22.94
C THR A 55 -4.17 3.89 -21.62
N THR A 56 -4.15 4.74 -20.59
CA THR A 56 -3.53 4.45 -19.28
C THR A 56 -4.54 3.99 -18.21
N ARG A 57 -5.82 3.85 -18.58
CA ARG A 57 -6.93 3.51 -17.67
C ARG A 57 -7.69 2.29 -18.16
N ALA A 58 -6.99 1.17 -18.28
CA ALA A 58 -7.57 -0.11 -18.69
C ALA A 58 -8.73 -0.48 -17.76
N VAL A 59 -9.98 -0.27 -18.18
CA VAL A 59 -11.18 -0.52 -17.36
C VAL A 59 -11.19 0.27 -16.03
N GLY A 60 -10.65 1.50 -16.04
CA GLY A 60 -10.67 2.41 -14.88
C GLY A 60 -9.32 2.58 -14.18
N ASN A 61 -9.36 2.87 -12.88
CA ASN A 61 -8.19 3.04 -12.03
C ASN A 61 -7.99 1.80 -11.12
N HIS A 62 -6.85 1.14 -11.28
CA HIS A 62 -6.48 -0.08 -10.57
C HIS A 62 -5.48 0.11 -9.42
N LYS A 63 -5.33 1.35 -8.94
CA LYS A 63 -4.47 1.67 -7.78
C LYS A 63 -5.12 1.31 -6.44
N GLY A 64 -6.32 0.72 -6.45
CA GLY A 64 -6.98 0.28 -5.22
C GLY A 64 -6.19 -0.81 -4.52
N VAL A 65 -6.17 -0.78 -3.19
CA VAL A 65 -5.68 -1.93 -2.38
C VAL A 65 -6.74 -3.01 -2.22
N PHE A 66 -8.00 -2.67 -2.50
CA PHE A 66 -9.08 -3.60 -2.75
C PHE A 66 -9.49 -3.56 -4.23
N THR A 67 -10.01 -4.66 -4.74
CA THR A 67 -10.72 -4.68 -6.02
C THR A 67 -12.00 -3.84 -5.92
N ARG A 68 -12.61 -3.52 -7.08
CA ARG A 68 -13.91 -2.85 -7.11
C ARG A 68 -15.00 -3.65 -6.39
N THR A 69 -14.89 -4.97 -6.30
CA THR A 69 -15.81 -5.85 -5.56
C THR A 69 -15.37 -6.11 -4.12
N ARG A 70 -14.45 -5.28 -3.59
CA ARG A 70 -13.98 -5.29 -2.20
C ARG A 70 -13.23 -6.57 -1.81
N GLN A 71 -12.65 -7.27 -2.77
CA GLN A 71 -11.70 -8.34 -2.49
C GLN A 71 -10.33 -7.73 -2.20
N ALA A 72 -9.64 -8.24 -1.19
CA ALA A 72 -8.34 -7.74 -0.78
C ALA A 72 -7.26 -8.14 -1.81
N LYS A 73 -6.41 -7.18 -2.19
CA LYS A 73 -5.13 -7.45 -2.85
C LYS A 73 -4.04 -7.65 -1.80
N MET A 74 -2.86 -8.09 -2.20
CA MET A 74 -1.68 -8.24 -1.33
C MET A 74 -1.41 -6.98 -0.48
N ALA A 75 -1.47 -5.81 -1.12
CA ALA A 75 -1.22 -4.52 -0.48
C ALA A 75 -2.18 -4.21 0.70
N ALA A 76 -3.41 -4.72 0.69
CA ALA A 76 -4.35 -4.50 1.80
C ALA A 76 -3.87 -5.16 3.10
N TYR A 77 -3.25 -6.34 3.00
CA TYR A 77 -2.69 -7.04 4.16
C TYR A 77 -1.46 -6.31 4.71
N THR A 78 -0.59 -5.81 3.82
CA THR A 78 0.58 -5.00 4.19
C THR A 78 0.17 -3.72 4.93
N LEU A 79 -0.81 -2.97 4.39
CA LEU A 79 -1.32 -1.78 5.05
C LEU A 79 -1.96 -2.08 6.40
N ARG A 80 -2.78 -3.14 6.47
CA ARG A 80 -3.41 -3.57 7.74
C ARG A 80 -2.36 -3.80 8.81
N ASN A 81 -1.32 -4.56 8.49
CA ASN A 81 -0.26 -4.86 9.44
C ASN A 81 0.46 -3.58 9.90
N ARG A 82 0.82 -2.69 8.97
CA ARG A 82 1.44 -1.41 9.31
C ARG A 82 0.57 -0.55 10.22
N TYR A 83 -0.70 -0.36 9.86
CA TYR A 83 -1.58 0.52 10.63
C TYR A 83 -1.84 -0.01 12.03
N LEU A 84 -1.96 -1.33 12.21
CA LEU A 84 -2.04 -1.94 13.54
C LEU A 84 -0.74 -1.77 14.34
N THR A 85 0.42 -1.90 13.70
CA THR A 85 1.72 -1.65 14.35
C THR A 85 1.86 -0.20 14.79
N LEU A 86 1.51 0.77 13.93
CA LEU A 86 1.57 2.20 14.27
C LEU A 86 0.56 2.57 15.37
N PHE A 87 -0.64 2.00 15.36
CA PHE A 87 -1.63 2.24 16.41
C PHE A 87 -1.14 1.78 17.78
N ASN A 88 -0.46 0.63 17.85
CA ASN A 88 0.16 0.18 19.11
C ASN A 88 1.31 1.10 19.56
N GLN A 89 1.91 1.89 18.66
CA GLN A 89 2.97 2.85 18.98
C GLN A 89 2.41 4.21 19.43
N THR A 90 1.17 4.56 19.07
CA THR A 90 0.59 5.87 19.43
C THR A 90 0.37 6.09 20.92
N ASP A 91 0.49 5.05 21.75
CA ASP A 91 0.48 5.19 23.21
C ASP A 91 1.82 5.68 23.81
N LEU A 92 2.89 5.85 23.01
CA LEU A 92 4.26 6.06 23.51
C LEU A 92 4.99 7.33 23.03
N GLU A 93 4.53 8.01 21.97
CA GLU A 93 5.23 9.20 21.45
C GLU A 93 4.59 10.49 21.96
N ILE A 94 5.06 10.99 23.10
CA ILE A 94 4.79 12.36 23.56
C ILE A 94 5.68 13.30 22.75
N TRP A 95 5.05 14.14 21.93
CA TRP A 95 5.71 15.19 21.17
C TRP A 95 5.96 16.37 22.11
N ASN A 96 7.21 16.61 22.48
CA ASN A 96 7.63 17.77 23.28
C ASN A 96 7.93 18.97 22.39
#